data_AF-I1SVG8-F1
#
_entry.id   AF-I1SVG8-F1
#
_cell.length_a   1.000
_cell.length_b   1.000
_cell.length_c   1.000
_cell.angle_alpha   90.00
_cell.angle_beta   90.00
_cell.angle_gamma   90.00
#
_symmetry.space_group_name_H-M   'P 1'
#
loop_
_entity.id
_entity.type
_entity.pdbx_description
1 polymer ?
#
loop_
_entity_poly.entity_id
_entity_poly.type
_entity_poly.pdbx_seq_one_letter_code
_entity_poly.pdbx_strand_id
1 'polypeptide(L)'
;VWLTIAKDSAAFTVSGTRTVRYGAGSAWVEKSVSGSGQCTSAFFGKDPAAGVAKVCQLLQGTGTLLWRGVSLAGAEFGEGSLPGTYGSNYIYPSADSATYYKNKGMNLVRLPFRWERLQPTLNQVFDANELSRLTG
;
A
#
# COMPACT_ATOMS: atom_id res chain seq x y z
N VAL A 1 3.35 14.06 9.05
CA VAL A 1 4.02 13.74 7.77
C VAL A 1 3.10 14.13 6.63
N TRP A 2 3.63 14.50 5.46
CA TRP A 2 2.85 14.86 4.27
C TRP A 2 2.85 13.71 3.26
N LEU A 3 1.67 13.19 2.92
CA LEU A 3 1.51 12.11 1.94
C LEU A 3 0.94 12.65 0.64
N THR A 4 1.58 12.39 -0.50
CA THR A 4 1.03 12.73 -1.82
C THR A 4 -0.24 11.93 -2.10
N ILE A 5 -1.35 12.62 -2.36
CA ILE A 5 -2.67 12.03 -2.61
C ILE A 5 -3.19 12.28 -4.04
N ALA A 6 -2.68 13.29 -4.74
CA ALA A 6 -3.03 13.57 -6.12
C ALA A 6 -1.93 14.34 -6.86
N LYS A 7 -1.80 14.08 -8.16
CA LYS A 7 -1.00 14.89 -9.10
C LYS A 7 -1.83 16.10 -9.54
N ASP A 8 -1.18 17.08 -10.18
CA ASP A 8 -1.84 18.27 -10.72
C ASP A 8 -3.06 17.90 -11.56
N SER A 9 -4.16 18.65 -11.39
CA SER A 9 -5.47 18.41 -12.02
C SER A 9 -6.20 17.11 -11.65
N ALA A 10 -5.63 16.23 -10.82
CA ALA A 10 -6.31 15.01 -10.39
C ALA A 10 -7.27 15.26 -9.21
N ALA A 11 -8.36 14.49 -9.17
CA ALA A 11 -9.27 14.45 -8.04
C ALA A 11 -8.66 13.71 -6.84
N PHE A 12 -9.07 14.07 -5.63
CA PHE A 12 -8.74 13.33 -4.40
C PHE A 12 -9.93 13.28 -3.45
N THR A 13 -9.88 12.32 -2.51
CA THR A 13 -10.86 12.19 -1.43
C THR A 13 -10.13 12.02 -0.10
N VAL A 14 -10.66 12.67 0.94
CA VAL A 14 -10.18 12.56 2.32
C VAL A 14 -11.30 12.07 3.24
N SER A 15 -10.94 11.25 4.23
CA SER A 15 -11.86 10.79 5.26
C SER A 15 -11.87 11.75 6.44
N GLY A 16 -13.07 12.22 6.81
CA GLY A 16 -13.25 13.28 7.82
C GLY A 16 -12.63 14.61 7.38
N THR A 17 -12.51 15.54 8.32
CA THR A 17 -11.82 16.82 8.09
C THR A 17 -10.32 16.63 8.20
N ARG A 18 -9.59 17.05 7.17
CA ARG A 18 -8.14 16.92 7.06
C ARG A 18 -7.51 18.16 6.45
N THR A 19 -6.28 18.47 6.85
CA THR A 19 -5.46 19.51 6.19
C THR A 19 -4.81 18.92 4.94
N VAL A 20 -5.05 19.53 3.79
CA VAL A 20 -4.42 19.20 2.51
C VAL A 20 -3.60 20.40 2.06
N ARG A 21 -2.42 20.18 1.48
CA ARG A 21 -1.61 21.22 0.86
C ARG A 21 -1.43 20.99 -0.63
N TYR A 22 -1.43 22.05 -1.42
CA TYR A 22 -1.13 22.06 -2.86
C TYR A 22 0.16 22.84 -3.09
N GLY A 23 1.06 22.32 -3.91
CA GLY A 23 2.33 23.00 -4.17
C GLY A 23 3.45 22.11 -4.70
N ALA A 24 4.65 22.68 -4.72
CA ALA A 24 5.89 22.03 -5.16
C ALA A 24 7.10 22.66 -4.46
N GLY A 25 8.14 21.86 -4.22
CA GLY A 25 9.37 22.33 -3.58
C GLY A 25 9.13 22.96 -2.22
N SER A 26 9.46 24.24 -2.07
CA SER A 26 9.26 25.03 -0.85
C SER A 26 7.97 25.86 -0.82
N ALA A 27 7.18 25.88 -1.90
CA ALA A 27 5.99 26.73 -2.02
C ALA A 27 4.70 25.91 -1.93
N TRP A 28 3.89 26.17 -0.90
CA TRP A 28 2.70 25.39 -0.57
C TRP A 28 1.53 26.27 -0.10
N VAL A 29 0.31 25.81 -0.35
CA VAL A 29 -0.94 26.41 0.14
C VAL A 29 -1.77 25.34 0.81
N GLU A 30 -2.19 25.58 2.04
CA GLU A 30 -2.93 24.61 2.84
C GLU A 30 -4.42 24.95 2.86
N LYS A 31 -5.26 23.92 2.93
CA LYS A 31 -6.71 24.02 3.03
C LYS A 31 -7.25 22.89 3.88
N SER A 32 -8.20 23.19 4.76
CA SER A 32 -8.99 22.16 5.45
C SER A 32 -10.06 21.63 4.49
N VAL A 33 -10.08 20.32 4.28
CA VAL A 33 -10.97 19.65 3.33
C VAL A 33 -11.73 18.54 4.05
N SER A 34 -13.02 18.41 3.75
CA SER A 34 -13.88 17.32 4.19
C SER A 34 -14.53 16.71 2.96
N GLY A 35 -14.31 15.41 2.71
CA GLY A 35 -14.82 14.73 1.51
C GLY A 35 -13.88 14.86 0.31
N SER A 36 -14.39 15.26 -0.85
CA SER A 36 -13.63 15.29 -2.10
C SER A 36 -13.10 16.68 -2.46
N GLY A 37 -12.05 16.71 -3.28
CA GLY A 37 -11.45 17.94 -3.78
C GLY A 37 -10.72 17.73 -5.11
N GLN A 38 -10.32 18.85 -5.73
CA GLN A 38 -9.53 18.86 -6.96
C GLN A 38 -8.14 19.40 -6.67
N CYS A 39 -7.12 18.77 -7.24
CA CYS A 39 -5.74 19.21 -7.07
C CYS A 39 -5.36 20.34 -8.03
N THR A 40 -6.01 21.49 -7.89
CA THR A 40 -5.87 22.64 -8.79
C THR A 40 -5.73 23.94 -8.03
N SER A 41 -5.06 24.93 -8.65
CA SER A 41 -4.98 26.29 -8.12
C SER A 41 -6.36 26.91 -7.88
N ALA A 42 -7.36 26.58 -8.70
CA ALA A 42 -8.74 27.03 -8.53
C ALA A 42 -9.36 26.50 -7.22
N PHE A 43 -9.15 25.22 -6.89
CA PHE A 43 -9.67 24.64 -5.64
C PHE A 43 -9.00 25.24 -4.40
N PHE A 44 -7.69 25.52 -4.49
CA PHE A 44 -6.91 26.09 -3.39
C PHE A 44 -6.90 27.63 -3.37
N GLY A 45 -7.54 28.28 -4.35
CA GLY A 45 -7.71 29.73 -4.46
C GLY A 45 -6.47 30.51 -4.91
N LYS A 46 -5.31 29.84 -5.04
CA LYS A 46 -4.08 30.45 -5.55
C LYS A 46 -3.10 29.41 -6.07
N ASP A 47 -2.21 29.88 -6.94
CA ASP A 47 -1.06 29.13 -7.41
C ASP A 47 0.19 29.49 -6.56
N PRO A 48 0.74 28.58 -5.73
CA PRO A 48 1.98 28.83 -4.99
C PRO A 48 3.26 28.83 -5.83
N ALA A 49 3.26 28.18 -7.00
CA ALA A 49 4.45 27.90 -7.78
C ALA A 49 4.12 27.94 -9.29
N ALA A 50 4.11 29.15 -9.85
CA ALA A 50 3.82 29.38 -11.25
C ALA A 50 4.83 28.67 -12.18
N GLY A 51 4.33 28.10 -13.28
CA GLY A 51 5.16 27.41 -14.27
C GLY A 51 5.70 26.03 -13.86
N VAL A 52 5.40 25.57 -12.64
CA VAL A 52 5.79 24.24 -12.13
C VAL A 52 4.54 23.38 -11.97
N ALA A 53 4.66 22.06 -12.18
CA ALA A 53 3.59 21.10 -11.88
C ALA A 53 3.49 20.87 -10.36
N LYS A 54 2.28 20.95 -9.80
CA LYS A 54 2.05 20.79 -8.36
C LYS A 54 1.57 19.39 -8.02
N VAL A 55 1.63 19.07 -6.74
CA VAL A 55 0.96 17.92 -6.15
C VAL A 55 0.14 18.32 -4.95
N CYS A 56 -0.85 17.49 -4.60
CA CYS A 56 -1.60 17.62 -3.37
C CYS A 56 -1.10 16.62 -2.36
N GLN A 57 -0.90 17.09 -1.13
CA GLN A 57 -0.45 16.27 -0.02
C GLN A 57 -1.37 16.41 1.18
N LEU A 58 -1.67 15.30 1.83
CA LEU A 58 -2.45 15.25 3.05
C LEU A 58 -1.54 15.37 4.28
N LEU A 59 -1.89 16.23 5.24
CA LEU A 59 -1.27 16.22 6.56
C LEU A 59 -1.78 15.01 7.32
N GLN A 60 -0.87 14.08 7.60
CA GLN A 60 -1.19 12.93 8.42
C GLN A 60 -1.12 13.30 9.89
N GLY A 61 -2.26 13.15 10.58
CA GLY A 61 -2.32 13.25 12.03
C GLY A 61 -1.49 12.16 12.69
N THR A 62 -0.95 12.45 13.87
CA THR A 62 -0.10 11.59 14.69
C THR A 62 -0.77 10.29 15.18
N GLY A 63 -2.06 10.07 14.89
CA GLY A 63 -2.80 8.84 15.19
C GLY A 63 -3.28 8.03 13.97
N THR A 64 -2.99 8.45 12.74
CA THR A 64 -3.40 7.70 11.54
C THR A 64 -2.21 6.94 10.96
N LEU A 65 -2.09 5.65 11.32
CA LEU A 65 -1.08 4.78 10.72
C LEU A 65 -1.31 4.66 9.21
N LEU A 66 -0.24 4.95 8.45
CA LEU A 66 -0.14 4.81 6.99
C LEU A 66 -0.45 3.39 6.54
N TRP A 67 0.14 2.44 7.26
CA TRP A 67 0.05 1.02 6.99
C TRP A 67 -0.54 0.34 8.22
N ARG A 68 -1.67 -0.31 8.04
CA ARG A 68 -2.30 -1.18 9.03
C ARG A 68 -2.59 -2.48 8.35
N GLY A 69 -2.08 -3.55 8.92
CA GLY A 69 -2.03 -4.80 8.21
C GLY A 69 -2.07 -6.00 9.09
N VAL A 70 -2.04 -7.14 8.41
CA VAL A 70 -2.04 -8.47 9.00
C VAL A 70 -0.96 -9.30 8.32
N SER A 71 -0.40 -10.25 9.07
CA SER A 71 0.39 -11.33 8.47
C SER A 71 -0.56 -12.46 8.10
N LEU A 72 -0.60 -12.83 6.83
CA LEU A 72 -1.35 -14.00 6.38
C LEU A 72 -0.41 -15.21 6.37
N ALA A 73 -0.34 -15.89 7.52
CA ALA A 73 0.49 -17.06 7.74
C ALA A 73 -0.03 -18.30 6.99
N GLY A 74 0.89 -19.23 6.71
CA GLY A 74 0.61 -20.53 6.15
C GLY A 74 1.77 -21.05 5.31
N ALA A 75 2.30 -20.23 4.40
CA ALA A 75 3.32 -20.66 3.43
C ALA A 75 4.71 -20.85 4.05
N GLU A 76 4.90 -20.37 5.27
CA GLU A 76 6.11 -20.55 6.07
C GLU A 76 6.09 -21.78 6.99
N PHE A 77 4.95 -22.45 7.15
CA PHE A 77 4.78 -23.57 8.09
C PHE A 77 5.54 -24.82 7.66
N GLY A 78 5.65 -25.83 8.52
CA GLY A 78 6.26 -27.12 8.17
C GLY A 78 7.77 -27.08 7.98
N GLU A 79 8.48 -26.27 8.77
CA GLU A 79 9.95 -26.10 8.68
C GLU A 79 10.76 -27.39 8.90
N GLY A 80 10.20 -28.39 9.59
CA GLY A 80 10.79 -29.73 9.73
C GLY A 80 10.65 -30.61 8.48
N SER A 81 10.01 -30.13 7.41
CA SER A 81 9.80 -30.87 6.17
C SER A 81 9.94 -29.94 4.97
N LEU A 82 11.16 -29.85 4.44
CA LEU A 82 11.52 -29.01 3.30
C LEU A 82 11.87 -29.87 2.08
N PRO A 83 11.27 -29.61 0.89
CA PRO A 83 10.34 -28.51 0.60
C PRO A 83 8.93 -28.71 1.19
N GLY A 84 8.57 -29.95 1.54
CA GLY A 84 7.25 -30.30 2.09
C GLY A 84 6.16 -30.34 1.03
N THR A 85 4.95 -30.71 1.43
CA THR A 85 3.80 -30.91 0.55
C THR A 85 2.76 -29.80 0.73
N TYR A 86 2.46 -29.08 -0.35
CA TYR A 86 1.39 -28.08 -0.37
C TYR A 86 0.03 -28.71 -0.06
N GLY A 87 -0.79 -28.03 0.75
CA GLY A 87 -2.09 -28.55 1.22
C GLY A 87 -2.01 -29.46 2.44
N SER A 88 -0.80 -29.80 2.90
CA SER A 88 -0.58 -30.59 4.12
C SER A 88 0.40 -29.89 5.07
N ASN A 89 1.66 -29.73 4.66
CA ASN A 89 2.68 -29.10 5.51
C ASN A 89 2.57 -27.57 5.53
N TYR A 90 2.02 -26.97 4.47
CA TYR A 90 1.86 -25.53 4.30
C TYR A 90 0.71 -25.23 3.33
N ILE A 91 0.16 -24.01 3.42
CA ILE A 91 -0.88 -23.49 2.52
C ILE A 91 -0.60 -22.03 2.19
N TYR A 92 -1.14 -21.54 1.07
CA TYR A 92 -1.18 -20.12 0.78
C TYR A 92 -2.57 -19.56 1.13
N PRO A 93 -2.64 -18.34 1.70
CA PRO A 93 -3.93 -17.68 1.90
C PRO A 93 -4.61 -17.40 0.57
N SER A 94 -5.94 -17.49 0.54
CA SER A 94 -6.73 -17.14 -0.64
C SER A 94 -6.84 -15.62 -0.83
N ALA A 95 -7.18 -15.19 -2.05
CA ALA A 95 -7.53 -13.79 -2.33
C ALA A 95 -8.71 -13.29 -1.46
N ASP A 96 -9.62 -14.18 -1.08
CA ASP A 96 -10.73 -13.87 -0.16
C ASP A 96 -10.24 -13.51 1.24
N SER A 97 -9.16 -14.17 1.71
CA SER A 97 -8.55 -13.85 2.99
C SER A 97 -8.02 -12.42 3.01
N ALA A 98 -7.31 -12.00 1.95
CA ALA A 98 -6.86 -10.61 1.81
C ALA A 98 -8.05 -9.63 1.67
N THR A 99 -9.08 -10.01 0.92
CA THR A 99 -10.30 -9.20 0.72
C THR A 99 -11.05 -8.98 2.04
N TYR A 100 -11.14 -9.99 2.90
CA TYR A 100 -11.73 -9.87 4.22
C TYR A 100 -11.07 -8.75 5.05
N TYR A 101 -9.74 -8.74 5.15
CA TYR A 101 -9.01 -7.72 5.93
C TYR A 101 -9.03 -6.34 5.28
N LYS A 102 -9.02 -6.28 3.93
CA LYS A 102 -9.26 -5.04 3.19
C LYS A 102 -10.61 -4.42 3.57
N ASN A 103 -11.66 -5.23 3.62
CA ASN A 103 -13.01 -4.78 4.01
C ASN A 103 -13.10 -4.36 5.50
N LYS A 104 -12.15 -4.79 6.33
CA LYS A 104 -11.98 -4.32 7.72
C LYS A 104 -11.09 -3.07 7.84
N GLY A 105 -10.66 -2.48 6.72
CA GLY A 105 -9.88 -1.24 6.69
C GLY A 105 -8.36 -1.43 6.79
N MET A 106 -7.85 -2.65 6.61
CA MET A 106 -6.41 -2.90 6.49
C MET A 106 -5.93 -2.68 5.05
N ASN A 107 -4.69 -2.19 4.90
CA ASN A 107 -4.10 -1.83 3.62
C ASN A 107 -2.66 -2.34 3.43
N LEU A 108 -2.17 -3.17 4.35
CA LEU A 108 -0.88 -3.84 4.25
C LEU A 108 -1.06 -5.33 4.54
N VAL A 109 -0.43 -6.19 3.74
CA VAL A 109 -0.34 -7.63 4.00
C VAL A 109 1.14 -8.00 4.06
N ARG A 110 1.51 -8.74 5.11
CA ARG A 110 2.79 -9.47 5.15
C ARG A 110 2.49 -10.93 4.80
N LEU A 111 3.15 -11.44 3.77
CA LEU A 111 3.04 -12.84 3.35
C LEU A 111 4.35 -13.56 3.70
N PRO A 112 4.42 -14.31 4.82
CA PRO A 112 5.59 -15.11 5.15
C PRO A 112 5.64 -16.33 4.22
N PHE A 113 6.83 -16.68 3.73
CA PHE A 113 7.09 -17.88 2.92
C PHE A 113 8.51 -18.39 3.20
N ARG A 114 8.84 -19.60 2.72
CA ARG A 114 10.19 -20.18 2.84
C ARG A 114 10.99 -20.05 1.55
N TRP A 115 12.23 -19.61 1.67
CA TRP A 115 13.17 -19.56 0.54
C TRP A 115 13.45 -20.98 0.04
N GLU A 116 13.62 -21.94 0.93
CA GLU A 116 13.92 -23.34 0.62
C GLU A 116 12.83 -24.02 -0.23
N ARG A 117 11.61 -23.45 -0.27
CA ARG A 117 10.55 -23.86 -1.20
C ARG A 117 10.64 -23.14 -2.54
N LEU A 118 10.87 -21.83 -2.52
CA LEU A 118 10.99 -21.02 -3.73
C LEU A 118 12.22 -21.38 -4.55
N GLN A 119 13.33 -21.71 -3.89
CA GLN A 119 14.59 -22.10 -4.52
C GLN A 119 15.22 -23.28 -3.76
N PRO A 120 14.76 -24.52 -4.04
CA PRO A 120 15.24 -25.71 -3.33
C PRO A 120 16.73 -26.02 -3.54
N THR A 121 17.32 -25.51 -4.62
CA THR A 121 18.75 -25.66 -4.92
C THR A 121 19.36 -24.30 -5.21
N LEU A 122 20.42 -23.97 -4.48
CA LEU A 122 21.12 -22.69 -4.61
C LEU A 122 21.57 -22.44 -6.05
N ASN A 123 21.40 -21.20 -6.51
CA ASN A 123 21.77 -20.72 -7.85
C ASN A 123 21.03 -21.42 -9.01
N GLN A 124 20.00 -22.21 -8.74
CA GLN A 124 19.10 -22.71 -9.76
C GLN A 124 17.90 -21.79 -9.94
N VAL A 125 17.16 -22.00 -11.02
CA VAL A 125 15.88 -21.35 -11.25
C VAL A 125 14.93 -21.61 -10.09
N PHE A 126 14.01 -20.67 -9.84
CA PHE A 126 12.97 -20.85 -8.84
C PHE A 126 12.04 -21.99 -9.21
N ASP A 127 11.50 -22.67 -8.20
CA ASP A 127 10.46 -23.67 -8.40
C ASP A 127 9.23 -23.00 -9.02
N ALA A 128 8.83 -23.46 -10.21
CA ALA A 128 7.77 -22.83 -10.98
C ALA A 128 6.41 -22.92 -10.27
N ASN A 129 6.14 -24.04 -9.57
CA ASN A 129 4.90 -24.21 -8.83
C ASN A 129 4.85 -23.27 -7.63
N GLU A 130 5.94 -23.16 -6.88
CA GLU A 130 6.00 -22.27 -5.73
C GLU A 130 5.97 -20.79 -6.13
N LEU A 131 6.67 -20.42 -7.22
CA LEU A 131 6.62 -19.06 -7.75
C LEU A 131 5.20 -18.67 -8.18
N SER A 132 4.48 -19.56 -8.89
CA SER A 132 3.11 -19.28 -9.32
C SER A 132 2.13 -19.06 -8.15
N ARG A 133 2.36 -19.71 -7.00
CA ARG A 133 1.55 -19.49 -5.79
C ARG A 133 1.79 -18.12 -5.15
N LEU A 134 2.99 -17.56 -5.31
CA LEU A 134 3.37 -16.24 -4.78
C LEU A 134 2.90 -15.09 -5.66
N THR A 135 2.92 -15.27 -6.99
CA THR A 135 2.67 -14.16 -7.92
C THR A 135 1.19 -13.92 -8.21
N GLY A 136 0.33 -14.93 -8.02
CA GLY A 136 -1.11 -14.83 -8.29
C GLY A 136 -1.46 -14.80 -9.77
#